data_AF-A0A7V2V5E3-F1
#
_entry.id   AF-A0A7V2V5E3-F1
#
_cell.length_a   1.000
_cell.length_b   1.000
_cell.length_c   1.000
_cell.angle_alpha   90.00
_cell.angle_beta   90.00
_cell.angle_gamma   90.00
#
_symmetry.space_group_name_H-M   'P 1'
#
loop_
_entity.id
_entity.type
_entity.pdbx_description
1 polymer ?
#
loop_
_entity_poly.entity_id
_entity_poly.type
_entity_poly.pdbx_seq_one_letter_code
_entity_poly.pdbx_strand_id
1 'polypeptide(L)'
;MNNLETLLKCPVCQRGYARQSASVVRQNERFMLVYVGCKGCGINSLVIVSRGPFAQEGTLTMGFLTDLEKEEVDFFSHLNPISWDEVLDFHQEAKEL
;
A
#
# COMPACT_ATOMS: atom_id res chain seq x y z
N MET A 1 -8.28 -14.40 19.79
CA MET A 1 -8.56 -14.29 18.34
C MET A 1 -9.81 -13.46 18.15
N ASN A 2 -9.82 -12.62 17.12
CA ASN A 2 -10.93 -11.81 16.59
C ASN A 2 -11.09 -10.40 17.18
N ASN A 3 -10.49 -9.42 16.50
CA ASN A 3 -11.07 -8.09 16.29
C ASN A 3 -10.35 -7.31 15.16
N LEU A 4 -10.03 -7.99 14.06
CA LEU A 4 -9.70 -7.30 12.80
C LEU A 4 -10.94 -6.67 12.14
N GLU A 5 -12.14 -6.88 12.71
CA GLU A 5 -13.42 -6.44 12.15
C GLU A 5 -13.64 -4.92 12.21
N THR A 6 -12.80 -4.16 12.92
CA THR A 6 -13.07 -2.73 13.21
C THR A 6 -12.05 -1.74 12.62
N LEU A 7 -10.92 -2.18 12.05
CA LEU A 7 -9.77 -1.27 11.94
C LEU A 7 -9.55 -0.55 10.61
N LEU A 8 -10.24 -0.90 9.52
CA LEU A 8 -10.02 -0.26 8.23
C LEU A 8 -11.33 0.34 7.70
N LYS A 9 -11.45 1.65 7.89
CA LYS A 9 -12.42 2.51 7.19
C LYS A 9 -11.70 3.25 6.08
N CYS A 10 -12.41 3.52 5.00
CA CYS A 10 -11.92 4.39 3.96
C CYS A 10 -11.71 5.81 4.53
N PRO A 11 -10.51 6.39 4.45
CA PRO A 11 -10.25 7.72 5.02
C PRO A 11 -11.01 8.83 4.28
N VAL A 12 -11.49 8.55 3.06
CA VAL A 12 -12.24 9.50 2.23
C VAL A 12 -13.73 9.49 2.56
N CYS A 13 -14.38 8.32 2.54
CA CYS A 13 -15.85 8.22 2.70
C CYS A 13 -16.30 7.55 4.01
N GLN A 14 -15.36 7.15 4.88
CA GLN A 14 -15.59 6.52 6.19
C GLN A 14 -16.36 5.19 6.17
N ARG A 15 -16.69 4.67 4.99
CA ARG A 15 -17.26 3.33 4.83
C ARG A 15 -16.22 2.27 5.21
N GLY A 16 -16.65 1.24 5.94
CA GLY A 16 -15.80 0.08 6.20
C GLY A 16 -15.43 -0.63 4.90
N TYR A 17 -14.19 -1.11 4.80
CA TYR A 17 -13.79 -1.92 3.65
C TYR A 17 -14.43 -3.31 3.73
N ALA A 18 -14.82 -3.85 2.58
CA ALA A 18 -15.29 -5.23 2.50
C ALA A 18 -14.10 -6.18 2.57
N ARG A 19 -14.27 -7.37 3.16
CA ARG A 19 -13.18 -8.35 3.27
C ARG A 19 -12.59 -8.76 1.92
N GLN A 20 -13.41 -8.74 0.87
CA GLN A 20 -13.05 -9.09 -0.50
C GLN A 20 -12.40 -7.93 -1.26
N SER A 21 -12.45 -6.70 -0.73
CA SER A 21 -11.90 -5.53 -1.39
C SER A 21 -10.45 -5.24 -1.01
N ALA A 22 -9.82 -6.14 -0.23
CA ALA A 22 -8.42 -6.08 0.18
C ALA A 22 -7.65 -7.28 -0.37
N SER A 23 -6.45 -7.05 -0.89
CA SER A 23 -5.55 -8.09 -1.38
C SER A 23 -4.12 -7.83 -0.91
N VAL A 24 -3.49 -8.85 -0.33
CA VAL A 24 -2.05 -8.80 -0.01
C VAL A 24 -1.28 -8.84 -1.33
N VAL A 25 -0.49 -7.81 -1.59
CA VAL A 25 0.34 -7.69 -2.79
C VAL A 25 1.74 -8.23 -2.52
N ARG A 26 2.32 -7.87 -1.37
CA ARG A 26 3.64 -8.33 -0.95
C ARG A 26 3.64 -8.63 0.53
N GLN A 27 4.36 -9.68 0.92
CA GLN A 27 4.54 -10.04 2.31
C GLN A 27 6.00 -10.45 2.54
N ASN A 28 6.56 -9.98 3.64
CA ASN A 28 7.79 -10.55 4.20
C ASN A 28 7.64 -10.68 5.72
N GLU A 29 8.73 -10.99 6.41
CA GLU A 29 8.73 -11.18 7.87
C GLU A 29 8.42 -9.89 8.64
N ARG A 30 8.70 -8.72 8.07
CA ARG A 30 8.59 -7.42 8.72
C ARG A 30 7.29 -6.68 8.42
N PHE A 31 6.67 -6.93 7.27
CA PHE A 31 5.45 -6.23 6.88
C PHE A 31 4.62 -6.97 5.82
N MET A 32 3.37 -6.55 5.68
CA MET A 32 2.52 -6.81 4.53
C MET A 32 2.16 -5.50 3.84
N LEU A 33 2.26 -5.49 2.51
CA LEU A 33 1.66 -4.47 1.66
C LEU A 33 0.30 -4.97 1.18
N VAL A 34 -0.75 -4.21 1.45
CA VAL A 34 -2.12 -4.54 1.15
C VAL A 34 -2.70 -3.48 0.23
N TYR A 35 -3.20 -3.90 -0.93
CA TYR A 35 -4.03 -3.09 -1.80
C TYR A 35 -5.48 -3.16 -1.35
N VAL A 36 -6.16 -2.02 -1.29
CA VAL A 36 -7.57 -1.96 -0.90
C VAL A 36 -8.35 -0.98 -1.79
N GLY A 37 -9.38 -1.49 -2.48
CA GLY A 37 -10.30 -0.67 -3.28
C GLY A 37 -11.58 -0.34 -2.51
N CYS A 38 -11.94 0.94 -2.38
CA CYS A 38 -13.19 1.33 -1.71
C CYS A 38 -14.39 1.23 -2.65
N LYS A 39 -15.31 0.28 -2.41
CA LYS A 39 -16.58 0.20 -3.16
C LYS A 39 -17.56 1.36 -2.89
N GLY A 40 -17.25 2.24 -1.93
CA GLY A 40 -18.09 3.39 -1.60
C GLY A 40 -17.83 4.62 -2.46
N CYS A 41 -16.57 5.02 -2.59
CA CYS A 41 -16.16 6.22 -3.33
C CYS A 41 -15.20 5.93 -4.50
N GLY A 42 -14.84 4.67 -4.73
CA GLY A 42 -13.96 4.25 -5.82
C GLY A 42 -12.47 4.44 -5.54
N ILE A 43 -12.07 5.13 -4.47
CA ILE A 43 -10.65 5.37 -4.19
C ILE A 43 -9.90 4.08 -3.86
N ASN A 44 -8.70 3.94 -4.42
CA ASN A 44 -7.77 2.87 -4.11
C ASN A 44 -6.76 3.30 -3.04
N SER A 45 -6.25 2.34 -2.29
CA SER A 45 -5.32 2.61 -1.20
C SER A 45 -4.29 1.51 -1.06
N LEU A 46 -3.06 1.90 -0.70
CA LEU A 46 -1.98 1.01 -0.31
C LEU A 46 -1.72 1.13 1.17
N VAL A 47 -1.73 0.00 1.87
CA VAL A 47 -1.65 -0.07 3.32
C VAL A 47 -0.48 -0.96 3.71
N ILE A 48 0.41 -0.44 4.56
CA ILE A 48 1.52 -1.20 5.14
C ILE A 48 1.14 -1.61 6.56
N VAL A 49 1.07 -2.92 6.78
CA VAL A 49 0.83 -3.54 8.08
C VAL A 49 2.14 -4.10 8.57
N SER A 50 2.71 -3.52 9.63
CA SER A 50 3.97 -4.03 10.21
C SER A 50 3.75 -5.31 11.01
N ARG A 51 4.79 -6.15 10.99
CA ARG A 51 4.91 -7.40 11.73
C ARG A 51 6.29 -7.42 12.39
N GLY A 52 6.34 -7.55 13.71
CA GLY A 52 7.62 -7.62 14.42
C GLY A 52 7.48 -7.42 15.92
N PRO A 53 8.50 -7.78 16.71
CA PRO A 53 8.41 -7.82 18.17
C PRO A 53 8.22 -6.45 18.84
N PHE A 54 8.56 -5.37 18.13
CA PHE A 54 8.41 -3.98 18.61
C PHE A 54 7.19 -3.26 18.02
N ALA A 55 6.54 -3.85 17.01
CA ALA A 55 5.25 -3.37 16.51
C ALA A 55 4.16 -4.17 17.22
N GLN A 56 3.11 -3.51 17.72
CA GLN A 56 1.92 -4.29 18.11
C GLN A 56 1.43 -5.01 16.84
N GLU A 57 1.31 -6.34 16.89
CA GLU A 57 0.93 -7.13 15.71
C GLU A 57 -0.33 -6.55 15.06
N GLY A 58 -0.26 -6.27 13.75
CA GLY A 58 -1.38 -5.67 13.03
C GLY A 58 -1.45 -4.14 13.11
N THR A 59 -0.42 -3.46 13.62
CA THR A 59 -0.33 -1.99 13.57
C THR A 59 -0.25 -1.51 12.12
N LEU A 60 -1.25 -0.72 11.72
CA LEU A 60 -1.20 0.08 10.50
C LEU A 60 -0.10 1.12 10.66
N THR A 61 0.98 0.95 9.89
CA THR A 61 2.13 1.85 9.99
C THR A 61 1.98 3.01 9.03
N MET A 62 1.39 2.77 7.85
CA MET A 62 1.20 3.80 6.84
C MET A 62 0.12 3.39 5.84
N GLY A 63 -0.66 4.36 5.37
CA GLY A 63 -1.67 4.17 4.34
C GLY A 63 -1.63 5.34 3.37
N PHE A 64 -1.63 5.06 2.07
CA PHE A 64 -1.64 6.07 1.02
C PHE A 64 -2.84 5.85 0.10
N LEU A 65 -3.42 6.95 -0.36
CA LEU A 65 -4.35 6.91 -1.50
C LEU A 65 -3.55 6.77 -2.78
N THR A 66 -4.09 6.05 -3.73
CA THR A 66 -3.47 5.87 -5.04
C THR A 66 -4.55 5.79 -6.10
N ASP A 67 -4.19 6.19 -7.31
CA ASP A 67 -4.94 5.99 -8.54
C ASP A 67 -4.60 4.65 -9.22
N LEU A 68 -3.56 3.94 -8.75
CA LEU A 68 -3.18 2.65 -9.29
C LEU A 68 -4.28 1.61 -9.09
N GLU A 69 -4.50 0.81 -10.12
CA GLU A 69 -5.28 -0.42 -10.07
C GLU A 69 -4.46 -1.57 -9.48
N LYS A 70 -5.15 -2.63 -9.05
CA LYS A 70 -4.52 -3.77 -8.37
C LYS A 70 -3.38 -4.38 -9.20
N GLU A 71 -3.61 -4.55 -10.49
CA GLU A 71 -2.68 -5.17 -11.43
C GLU A 71 -1.42 -4.31 -11.61
N GLU A 72 -1.54 -2.98 -11.58
CA GLU A 72 -0.41 -2.06 -11.66
C GLU A 72 0.43 -2.13 -10.39
N VAL A 73 -0.22 -2.15 -9.22
CA VAL A 73 0.49 -2.33 -7.95
C VAL A 73 1.22 -3.67 -7.92
N ASP A 74 0.58 -4.75 -8.37
CA ASP A 74 1.21 -6.06 -8.47
C ASP A 74 2.46 -6.01 -9.36
N PHE A 75 2.34 -5.43 -10.56
CA PHE A 75 3.47 -5.23 -11.46
C PHE A 75 4.62 -4.44 -10.81
N PHE A 76 4.35 -3.24 -10.30
CA PHE A 76 5.39 -2.39 -9.69
C PHE A 76 6.00 -3.02 -8.44
N SER A 77 5.21 -3.81 -7.69
CA SER A 77 5.69 -4.49 -6.50
C SER A 77 6.73 -5.57 -6.79
N HIS A 78 6.91 -5.99 -8.05
CA HIS A 78 7.94 -6.96 -8.46
C HIS A 78 9.17 -6.30 -9.10
N LEU A 79 9.15 -4.99 -9.33
CA LEU A 79 10.31 -4.27 -9.84
C LEU A 79 11.36 -4.07 -8.74
N ASN A 80 12.59 -3.80 -9.18
CA ASN A 80 13.65 -3.40 -8.28
C ASN A 80 13.38 -1.98 -7.74
N PRO A 81 13.74 -1.70 -6.48
CA PRO A 81 13.74 -0.34 -5.98
C PRO A 81 14.60 0.56 -6.88
N ILE A 82 14.12 1.77 -7.14
CA ILE A 82 14.88 2.79 -7.87
C ILE A 82 16.18 3.05 -7.11
N SER A 83 17.30 2.93 -7.80
CA SER A 83 18.63 3.19 -7.29
C SER A 83 18.95 4.68 -7.26
N TRP A 84 19.95 5.06 -6.46
CA TRP A 84 20.42 6.45 -6.43
C TRP A 84 21.02 6.88 -7.76
N ASP A 85 21.67 5.98 -8.49
CA ASP A 85 22.25 6.27 -9.80
C ASP A 85 21.14 6.60 -10.81
N GLU A 86 20.05 5.80 -10.85
CA GLU A 86 18.89 6.08 -11.70
C GLU A 86 18.24 7.45 -11.38
N VAL A 87 18.19 7.85 -10.11
CA VAL A 87 17.69 9.18 -9.71
C VAL A 87 18.62 10.30 -10.19
N LEU A 88 19.93 10.12 -10.09
CA LEU A 88 20.91 11.10 -10.53
C LEU A 88 20.93 11.27 -12.05
N ASP A 89 20.84 10.16 -12.78
CA ASP A 89 20.77 10.14 -14.25
C ASP A 89 19.52 10.89 -14.72
N PHE A 90 18.34 10.55 -14.17
CA PHE A 90 17.11 11.26 -14.49
C PHE A 90 17.20 12.76 -14.20
N HIS A 91 17.77 13.17 -13.06
CA HIS A 91 17.93 14.58 -12.72
C HIS A 91 18.86 15.33 -13.69
N GLN A 92 19.90 14.67 -14.22
CA GLN A 92 20.78 15.28 -15.22
C GLN A 92 20.04 15.51 -16.53
N GLU A 93 19.31 14.50 -17.03
CA GLU A 93 18.53 14.60 -18.27
C GLU A 93 17.36 15.58 -18.15
N ALA A 94 16.65 15.58 -17.02
CA ALA A 94 15.47 16.42 -16.80
C ALA A 94 15.79 17.93 -16.75
N LYS A 95 17.06 18.32 -16.58
CA LYS A 95 17.48 19.73 -16.67
C LYS A 95 17.57 20.26 -18.09
N GLU A 96 17.60 19.37 -19.07
CA GLU A 96 17.69 19.72 -20.50
C GLU A 96 16.31 19.76 -21.18
N LEU A 97 15.24 19.44 -20.44
CA LEU A 97 13.83 19.56 -20.85
C LEU A 97 13.26 20.94 -20.51
#